data_AF-A0A967Z445-F1
#
_entry.id   AF-A0A967Z445-F1
#
_cell.length_a   1.000
_cell.length_b   1.000
_cell.length_c   1.000
_cell.angle_alpha   90.00
_cell.angle_beta   90.00
_cell.angle_gamma   90.00
#
_symmetry.space_group_name_H-M   'P 1'
#
loop_
_entity.id
_entity.type
_entity.pdbx_description
1 polymer ?
#
loop_
_entity_poly.entity_id
_entity_poly.type
_entity_poly.pdbx_seq_one_letter_code
_entity_poly.pdbx_strand_id
1 'polypeptide(L)'
;MLKFKEKFALFSLSVFVIIFSYVEFEDSKAWGTNHGEARLSINLKAKAVVIGPAITLGDIGQVIVSDSIKRLRLAAVKVGKAPPPGESSEISRNHIKRCLKKSGFGEFIDVLEGPRIIRVTTAQVEIDKAFIKEQYAKIFRVIVRQGCLTKIHINS
;
A
#
# COMPACT_ATOMS: atom_id res chain seq x y z
N MET A 1 -35.73 -6.33 41.23
CA MET A 1 -34.39 -6.95 41.42
C MET A 1 -34.11 -7.88 40.24
N LEU A 2 -33.72 -7.31 39.10
CA LEU A 2 -33.46 -8.02 37.84
C LEU A 2 -32.02 -7.71 37.42
N LYS A 3 -31.12 -8.63 37.72
CA LYS A 3 -29.73 -8.65 37.25
C LYS A 3 -29.72 -9.42 35.93
N PHE A 4 -29.54 -8.77 34.78
CA PHE A 4 -29.10 -9.49 33.58
C PHE A 4 -28.53 -8.56 32.51
N LYS A 5 -27.28 -8.86 32.12
CA LYS A 5 -26.65 -8.59 30.81
C LYS A 5 -26.32 -7.15 30.42
N GLU A 6 -25.15 -6.69 30.86
CA GLU A 6 -24.31 -5.79 30.07
C GLU A 6 -22.83 -6.18 30.24
N LYS A 7 -22.36 -7.13 29.42
CA LYS A 7 -20.92 -7.43 29.24
C LYS A 7 -20.70 -7.97 27.82
N PHE A 8 -20.94 -7.17 26.78
CA PHE A 8 -20.57 -7.58 25.40
C PHE A 8 -20.49 -6.36 24.48
N ALA A 9 -19.57 -5.44 24.73
CA ALA A 9 -19.22 -4.42 23.74
C ALA A 9 -17.86 -3.83 24.04
N LEU A 10 -16.76 -4.56 23.76
CA LEU A 10 -15.40 -4.00 23.60
C LEU A 10 -14.47 -5.08 23.01
N PHE A 11 -14.87 -5.74 21.92
CA PHE A 11 -13.98 -6.56 21.10
C PHE A 11 -14.29 -6.32 19.62
N SER A 12 -14.05 -5.08 19.18
CA SER A 12 -13.90 -4.77 17.75
C SER A 12 -12.67 -3.89 17.57
N LEU A 13 -11.58 -4.26 18.24
CA LEU A 13 -10.25 -3.94 17.74
C LEU A 13 -10.06 -4.85 16.54
N SER A 14 -10.52 -4.32 15.41
CA SER A 14 -10.16 -4.68 14.06
C SER A 14 -8.74 -5.25 14.07
N VAL A 15 -8.68 -6.58 14.04
CA VAL A 15 -7.50 -7.31 13.63
C VAL A 15 -7.35 -6.92 12.17
N PHE A 16 -6.69 -5.77 11.96
CA PHE A 16 -6.11 -5.39 10.69
C PHE A 16 -5.04 -6.45 10.48
N VAL A 17 -5.45 -7.56 9.86
CA VAL A 17 -4.55 -8.54 9.29
C VAL A 17 -3.81 -7.75 8.21
N ILE A 18 -2.70 -7.13 8.61
CA ILE A 18 -1.71 -6.64 7.68
C ILE A 18 -1.10 -7.91 7.11
N ILE A 19 -1.74 -8.44 6.06
CA ILE A 19 -1.13 -9.40 5.15
C ILE A 19 -0.05 -8.59 4.42
N PHE A 20 1.07 -8.35 5.11
CA PHE A 20 2.34 -8.05 4.48
C PHE A 20 2.63 -9.28 3.64
N SER A 21 2.23 -9.23 2.37
CA SER A 21 2.67 -10.18 1.38
C SER A 21 4.20 -10.08 1.35
N TYR A 22 4.86 -11.01 2.03
CA TYR A 22 6.27 -11.29 1.86
C TYR A 22 6.42 -11.77 0.42
N VAL A 23 6.69 -10.85 -0.50
CA VAL A 23 7.27 -11.21 -1.78
C VAL A 23 8.70 -11.63 -1.45
N GLU A 24 8.89 -12.94 -1.26
CA GLU A 24 10.19 -13.60 -1.31
C GLU A 24 10.79 -13.34 -2.68
N PHE A 25 11.61 -12.31 -2.76
CA PHE A 25 12.42 -12.01 -3.93
C PHE A 25 13.78 -12.65 -3.70
N GLU A 26 13.92 -13.88 -4.18
CA GLU A 26 15.19 -14.60 -4.20
C GLU A 26 16.20 -13.93 -5.15
N ASP A 27 17.45 -13.98 -4.71
CA ASP A 27 18.69 -13.83 -5.44
C ASP A 27 19.06 -12.45 -6.00
N SER A 28 19.69 -11.65 -5.14
CA SER A 28 20.68 -10.67 -5.57
C SER A 28 21.98 -10.83 -4.77
N LYS A 29 22.95 -11.41 -5.46
CA LYS A 29 24.37 -11.63 -5.11
C LYS A 29 24.91 -10.68 -4.03
N ALA A 30 25.55 -11.30 -3.04
CA ALA A 30 26.30 -10.73 -1.93
C ALA A 30 27.03 -9.41 -2.27
N TRP A 31 26.60 -8.34 -1.62
CA TRP A 31 27.30 -7.06 -1.62
C TRP A 31 28.38 -7.11 -0.53
N GLY A 32 29.64 -6.96 -0.93
CA GLY A 32 30.80 -7.03 -0.06
C GLY A 32 30.68 -6.15 1.17
N THR A 33 30.83 -6.77 2.33
CA THR A 33 30.85 -6.16 3.66
C THR A 33 32.14 -5.35 3.85
N ASN A 34 32.07 -4.02 3.68
CA ASN A 34 33.09 -3.13 4.21
C ASN A 34 32.50 -2.35 5.39
N HIS A 35 32.96 -2.75 6.57
CA HIS A 35 33.03 -2.10 7.89
C HIS A 35 32.12 -0.89 8.23
N GLY A 36 31.34 -1.07 9.31
CA GLY A 36 31.31 -0.12 10.44
C GLY A 36 30.18 0.90 10.50
N GLU A 37 29.70 1.43 9.37
CA GLU A 37 28.57 2.35 9.35
C GLU A 37 27.33 1.64 8.84
N ALA A 38 26.16 1.95 9.43
CA ALA A 38 24.86 1.45 9.00
C ALA A 38 24.64 1.82 7.53
N ARG A 39 25.02 0.93 6.61
CA ARG A 39 24.95 1.13 5.17
C ARG A 39 23.50 1.25 4.77
N LEU A 40 23.08 2.48 4.56
CA LEU A 40 21.81 2.80 3.95
C LEU A 40 21.99 2.71 2.43
N SER A 41 21.23 1.84 1.78
CA SER A 41 21.23 1.71 0.32
C SER A 41 19.81 1.57 -0.21
N ILE A 42 19.52 2.29 -1.29
CA ILE A 42 18.22 2.23 -1.96
C ILE A 42 18.44 1.72 -3.38
N ASN A 43 18.06 0.47 -3.62
CA ASN A 43 18.25 -0.21 -4.89
C ASN A 43 16.97 -0.20 -5.72
N LEU A 44 16.95 0.53 -6.83
CA LEU A 44 15.80 0.66 -7.71
C LEU A 44 15.71 -0.52 -8.69
N LYS A 45 14.51 -1.05 -8.88
CA LYS A 45 14.21 -2.09 -9.88
C LYS A 45 13.99 -1.45 -11.24
N ALA A 46 14.44 -2.09 -12.33
CA ALA A 46 14.17 -1.60 -13.69
C ALA A 46 12.68 -1.69 -14.08
N LYS A 47 12.00 -2.70 -13.54
CA LYS A 47 10.57 -2.93 -13.72
C LYS A 47 9.94 -3.19 -12.36
N ALA A 48 8.79 -2.57 -12.10
CA ALA A 48 8.03 -2.74 -10.88
C ALA A 48 6.55 -2.93 -11.19
N VAL A 49 5.89 -3.79 -10.41
CA VAL A 49 4.45 -3.99 -10.48
C VAL A 49 3.84 -3.37 -9.22
N VAL A 50 2.87 -2.48 -9.40
CA VAL A 50 2.23 -1.75 -8.30
C VAL A 50 0.79 -2.23 -8.15
N ILE A 51 0.39 -2.41 -6.89
CA ILE A 51 -0.98 -2.74 -6.50
C ILE A 51 -1.53 -1.54 -5.75
N GLY A 52 -2.44 -0.81 -6.38
CA GLY A 52 -3.13 0.33 -5.76
C GLY A 52 -2.97 1.64 -6.53
N PRO A 53 -3.58 2.73 -6.02
CA PRO A 53 -3.70 4.00 -6.74
C PRO A 53 -2.43 4.87 -6.68
N ALA A 54 -1.50 4.59 -5.77
CA ALA A 54 -0.30 5.37 -5.55
C ALA A 54 0.94 4.49 -5.69
N ILE A 55 1.99 5.06 -6.28
CA ILE A 55 3.30 4.42 -6.41
C ILE A 55 4.15 4.89 -5.24
N THR A 56 4.62 3.94 -4.43
CA THR A 56 5.51 4.20 -3.29
C THR A 56 6.96 3.80 -3.61
N LEU A 57 7.90 4.30 -2.81
CA LEU A 57 9.31 3.94 -2.96
C LEU A 57 9.55 2.45 -2.73
N GLY A 58 8.80 1.83 -1.81
CA GLY A 58 8.87 0.41 -1.53
C GLY A 58 8.42 -0.47 -2.70
N ASP A 59 7.53 0.04 -3.57
CA ASP A 59 7.09 -0.73 -4.75
C ASP A 59 8.15 -0.74 -5.85
N ILE A 60 8.86 0.38 -6.02
CA ILE A 60 9.82 0.57 -7.11
C ILE A 60 11.24 0.09 -6.78
N GLY A 61 11.55 -0.15 -5.50
CA GLY A 61 12.90 -0.49 -5.07
C GLY A 61 12.97 -1.11 -3.69
N GLN A 62 14.16 -1.63 -3.37
CA GLN A 62 14.47 -2.18 -2.06
C GLN A 62 15.19 -1.13 -1.21
N VAL A 63 14.67 -0.90 -0.01
CA VAL A 63 15.24 0.04 0.96
C VAL A 63 15.93 -0.76 2.07
N ILE A 64 17.26 -0.71 2.11
CA ILE A 64 18.08 -1.38 3.12
C ILE A 64 18.54 -0.30 4.10
N VAL A 65 17.99 -0.36 5.31
CA VAL A 65 18.27 0.58 6.42
C VAL A 65 18.23 -0.23 7.71
N SER A 66 19.20 -0.02 8.60
CA SER A 66 19.24 -0.72 9.90
C SER A 66 18.07 -0.32 10.81
N ASP A 67 17.66 0.95 10.76
CA ASP A 67 16.51 1.47 11.51
C ASP A 67 15.20 1.10 10.80
N SER A 68 14.40 0.26 11.45
CA SER A 68 13.13 -0.25 10.94
C SER A 68 12.06 0.84 10.77
N ILE A 69 12.06 1.87 11.63
CA ILE A 69 11.10 2.99 11.58
C ILE A 69 11.44 3.86 10.37
N LYS A 70 12.72 4.19 10.19
CA LYS A 70 13.17 4.93 9.00
C LYS A 70 12.89 4.15 7.72
N ARG A 71 13.16 2.83 7.72
CA ARG A 71 12.86 1.96 6.58
C ARG A 71 11.39 2.02 6.19
N LEU A 72 10.48 1.91 7.16
CA LEU A 72 9.04 1.97 6.92
C LEU A 72 8.62 3.33 6.35
N ARG A 73 9.13 4.43 6.91
CA ARG A 73 8.84 5.78 6.44
C ARG A 73 9.36 6.02 5.02
N LEU A 74 10.59 5.58 4.73
CA LEU A 74 11.19 5.66 3.39
C LEU A 74 10.39 4.85 2.37
N ALA A 75 10.06 3.60 2.70
CA ALA A 75 9.26 2.74 1.83
C ALA A 75 7.87 3.36 1.52
N ALA A 76 7.27 4.05 2.50
CA ALA A 76 5.96 4.71 2.35
C ALA A 76 6.01 6.05 1.59
N VAL A 77 7.17 6.54 1.17
CA VAL A 77 7.29 7.79 0.40
C VAL A 77 6.54 7.65 -0.93
N LYS A 78 5.57 8.53 -1.15
CA LYS A 78 4.79 8.59 -2.39
C LYS A 78 5.62 9.22 -3.50
N VAL A 79 5.82 8.48 -4.58
CA VAL A 79 6.57 8.94 -5.76
C VAL A 79 5.62 9.53 -6.80
N GLY A 80 4.44 8.95 -6.96
CA GLY A 80 3.46 9.40 -7.95
C GLY A 80 2.13 8.64 -7.89
N LYS A 81 1.28 8.89 -8.88
CA LYS A 81 0.02 8.15 -9.07
C LYS A 81 0.27 6.96 -9.99
N ALA A 82 -0.35 5.82 -9.68
CA ALA A 82 -0.28 4.64 -10.53
C ALA A 82 -1.06 4.87 -11.84
N PRO A 83 -0.57 4.38 -12.98
CA PRO A 83 -1.36 4.39 -14.22
C PRO A 83 -2.60 3.50 -14.07
N PRO A 84 -3.59 3.62 -14.98
CA PRO A 84 -4.72 2.70 -15.04
C PRO A 84 -4.27 1.22 -15.03
N PRO A 85 -5.07 0.30 -14.47
CA PRO A 85 -4.76 -1.13 -14.49
C PRO A 85 -4.50 -1.64 -15.91
N GLY A 86 -3.39 -2.36 -16.11
CA GLY A 86 -2.98 -2.85 -17.43
C GLY A 86 -2.14 -1.86 -18.26
N GLU A 87 -2.02 -0.61 -17.84
CA GLU A 87 -1.10 0.35 -18.44
C GLU A 87 0.25 0.37 -17.72
N SER A 88 1.26 0.92 -18.41
CA SER A 88 2.58 1.14 -17.84
C SER A 88 3.00 2.61 -17.96
N SER A 89 3.67 3.11 -16.93
CA SER A 89 4.22 4.46 -16.88
C SER A 89 5.73 4.41 -16.63
N GLU A 90 6.44 5.43 -17.09
CA GLU A 90 7.88 5.55 -16.88
C GLU A 90 8.18 6.62 -15.83
N ILE A 91 8.98 6.25 -14.83
CA ILE A 91 9.40 7.15 -13.77
C ILE A 91 10.91 7.36 -13.88
N SER A 92 11.30 8.63 -14.02
CA SER A 92 12.71 8.99 -14.01
C SER A 92 13.28 9.02 -12.58
N ARG A 93 14.55 8.64 -12.45
CA ARG A 93 15.31 8.73 -11.21
C ARG A 93 15.33 10.15 -10.64
N ASN A 94 15.38 11.17 -11.51
CA ASN A 94 15.35 12.57 -11.10
C ASN A 94 14.01 12.95 -10.44
N HIS A 95 12.91 12.36 -10.90
CA HIS A 95 11.61 12.53 -10.26
C HIS A 95 11.60 11.98 -8.84
N ILE A 96 12.14 10.78 -8.63
CA ILE A 96 12.28 10.15 -7.31
C ILE A 96 13.11 11.02 -6.36
N LYS A 97 14.27 11.53 -6.83
CA LYS A 97 15.12 12.44 -6.05
C LYS A 97 14.36 13.69 -5.58
N ARG A 98 13.52 14.28 -6.44
CA ARG A 98 12.67 15.42 -6.07
C ARG A 98 11.62 15.04 -5.02
N CYS A 99 10.99 13.87 -5.14
CA CYS A 99 10.02 13.39 -4.16
C CYS A 99 10.66 13.13 -2.80
N LEU A 100 11.84 12.47 -2.75
CA LEU A 100 12.61 12.27 -1.53
C LEU A 100 12.95 13.60 -0.85
N LYS A 101 13.43 14.60 -1.61
CA LYS A 101 13.72 15.94 -1.09
C LYS A 101 12.48 16.59 -0.48
N LYS A 102 11.32 16.50 -1.16
CA LYS A 102 10.05 17.05 -0.67
C LYS A 102 9.54 16.36 0.59
N SER A 103 9.83 15.07 0.77
CA SER A 103 9.46 14.31 1.97
C SER A 103 10.42 14.47 3.15
N GLY A 104 11.46 15.30 3.03
CA GLY A 104 12.45 15.51 4.08
C GLY A 104 13.59 14.49 4.10
N PHE A 105 13.68 13.64 3.08
CA PHE A 105 14.69 12.58 2.94
C PHE A 105 15.78 12.94 1.93
N GLY A 106 16.14 14.23 1.88
CA GLY A 106 17.13 14.75 0.91
C GLY A 106 18.53 14.17 1.08
N GLU A 107 18.87 13.76 2.31
CA GLU A 107 20.15 13.11 2.64
C GLU A 107 20.35 11.75 1.96
N PHE A 108 19.27 11.08 1.54
CA PHE A 108 19.32 9.76 0.91
C PHE A 108 19.29 9.80 -0.62
N ILE A 109 19.56 10.96 -1.22
CA ILE A 109 19.53 11.13 -2.68
C ILE A 109 20.76 10.53 -3.37
N ASP A 110 21.89 10.52 -2.68
CA ASP A 110 23.19 10.12 -3.25
C ASP A 110 23.44 8.61 -3.17
N VAL A 111 22.76 7.94 -2.24
CA VAL A 111 22.74 6.48 -2.02
C VAL A 111 21.71 5.74 -2.89
N LEU A 112 21.10 6.44 -3.85
CA LEU A 112 20.08 5.90 -4.73
C LEU A 112 20.75 5.23 -5.94
N GLU A 113 20.71 3.91 -5.95
CA GLU A 113 21.34 3.07 -6.98
C GLU A 113 20.31 2.43 -7.92
N GLY A 114 20.74 2.10 -9.14
CA GLY A 114 19.90 1.47 -10.16
C GLY A 114 19.64 2.34 -11.40
N PRO A 115 18.64 1.96 -12.22
CA PRO A 115 18.43 2.53 -13.54
C PRO A 115 17.95 3.98 -13.51
N ARG A 116 18.21 4.71 -14.61
CA ARG A 116 17.78 6.11 -14.77
C ARG A 116 16.26 6.25 -14.97
N ILE A 117 15.64 5.23 -15.55
CA ILE A 117 14.21 5.17 -15.86
C ILE A 117 13.70 3.83 -15.37
N ILE A 118 12.56 3.84 -14.70
CA ILE A 118 11.89 2.67 -14.14
C ILE A 118 10.54 2.54 -14.83
N ARG A 119 10.23 1.35 -15.34
CA ARG A 119 8.92 1.06 -15.90
C ARG A 119 8.01 0.49 -14.82
N VAL A 120 6.94 1.19 -14.52
CA VAL A 120 5.94 0.78 -13.54
C VAL A 120 4.69 0.30 -14.25
N THR A 121 4.25 -0.91 -13.96
CA THR A 121 3.01 -1.48 -14.49
C THR A 121 2.02 -1.67 -13.36
N THR A 122 0.78 -1.22 -13.54
CA THR A 122 -0.28 -1.48 -12.56
C THR A 122 -0.85 -2.87 -12.81
N ALA A 123 -0.88 -3.71 -11.77
CA ALA A 123 -1.43 -5.06 -11.89
C ALA A 123 -2.88 -5.00 -12.40
N GLN A 124 -3.22 -5.85 -13.37
CA GLN A 124 -4.61 -6.04 -13.77
C GLN A 124 -5.31 -6.81 -12.65
N VAL A 125 -6.34 -6.21 -12.08
CA VAL A 125 -7.22 -6.92 -11.15
C VAL A 125 -8.34 -7.50 -12.00
N GLU A 126 -8.27 -8.80 -12.26
CA GLU A 126 -9.38 -9.52 -12.85
C GLU A 126 -10.45 -9.67 -11.77
N ILE A 127 -11.45 -8.79 -11.79
CA ILE A 127 -12.56 -8.85 -10.85
C ILE A 127 -13.52 -9.91 -11.39
N ASP A 128 -13.56 -11.08 -10.74
CA ASP A 128 -14.55 -12.10 -11.06
C ASP A 128 -15.96 -11.51 -10.85
N LYS A 129 -16.78 -11.59 -11.89
CA LYS A 129 -18.17 -11.10 -11.89
C LYS A 129 -19.00 -11.76 -10.77
N ALA A 130 -18.63 -12.98 -10.37
CA ALA A 130 -19.27 -13.69 -9.26
C ALA A 130 -19.08 -12.94 -7.94
N PHE A 131 -17.88 -12.42 -7.68
CA PHE A 131 -17.57 -11.66 -6.45
C PHE A 131 -18.35 -10.35 -6.38
N ILE A 132 -18.48 -9.65 -7.51
CA ILE A 132 -19.29 -8.44 -7.61
C ILE A 132 -20.73 -8.75 -7.21
N LYS A 133 -21.34 -9.77 -7.82
CA LYS A 133 -22.74 -10.14 -7.57
C LYS A 133 -23.01 -10.43 -6.09
N GLU A 134 -22.09 -11.08 -5.40
CA GLU A 134 -22.22 -11.39 -3.97
C GLU A 134 -22.14 -10.14 -3.07
N GLN A 135 -21.19 -9.23 -3.33
CA GLN A 135 -21.07 -7.98 -2.57
C GLN A 135 -22.29 -7.08 -2.74
N TYR A 136 -22.81 -6.94 -3.96
CA TYR A 136 -24.02 -6.16 -4.23
C TYR A 136 -25.26 -6.78 -3.59
N ALA A 137 -25.41 -8.10 -3.60
CA ALA A 137 -26.51 -8.78 -2.92
C ALA A 137 -26.50 -8.56 -1.40
N LYS A 138 -25.31 -8.45 -0.80
CA LYS A 138 -25.14 -8.19 0.64
C LYS A 138 -25.54 -6.76 1.02
N ILE A 139 -25.14 -5.76 0.23
CA ILE A 139 -25.52 -4.35 0.45
C ILE A 139 -27.04 -4.17 0.34
N PHE A 140 -27.66 -4.78 -0.67
CA PHE A 140 -29.11 -4.63 -0.90
C PHE A 140 -29.94 -5.20 0.26
N ARG A 141 -29.50 -6.31 0.87
CA ARG A 141 -30.17 -6.90 2.05
C ARG A 141 -30.16 -5.98 3.28
N VAL A 142 -29.11 -5.17 3.44
CA VAL A 142 -29.02 -4.22 4.57
C VAL A 142 -29.99 -3.06 4.37
N ILE A 143 -30.08 -2.52 3.15
CA ILE A 143 -30.97 -1.40 2.83
C ILE A 143 -32.45 -1.83 2.96
N VAL A 144 -32.82 -3.01 2.48
CA VAL A 144 -34.21 -3.52 2.60
C VAL A 144 -34.63 -3.73 4.06
N ARG A 145 -33.71 -4.13 4.94
CA ARG A 145 -34.00 -4.27 6.37
C ARG A 145 -34.16 -2.93 7.10
N GLN A 146 -33.49 -1.87 6.64
CA GLN A 146 -33.60 -0.54 7.26
C GLN A 146 -34.74 0.31 6.66
N GLY A 147 -35.08 0.11 5.38
CA GLY A 147 -36.16 0.83 4.69
C GLY A 147 -37.58 0.41 5.08
N CYS A 148 -37.75 -0.67 5.85
CA CYS A 148 -39.09 -1.13 6.27
C CYS A 148 -39.62 -0.42 7.54
N LEU A 149 -38.89 0.55 8.11
CA LEU A 149 -39.26 1.21 9.37
C LEU A 149 -39.78 2.65 9.23
N THR A 150 -39.79 3.26 8.05
CA THR A 150 -40.36 4.60 7.87
C THR A 150 -41.78 4.51 7.31
N LYS A 151 -42.74 4.12 8.18
CA LYS A 151 -44.11 4.63 8.06
C LYS A 151 -44.03 6.13 8.31
N ILE A 152 -43.83 6.91 7.24
CA ILE A 152 -43.93 8.37 7.30
C ILE A 152 -45.41 8.67 7.50
N HIS A 153 -45.77 9.04 8.72
CA HIS A 153 -47.09 9.57 9.05
C HIS A 153 -47.21 10.93 8.36
N ILE A 154 -47.87 10.97 7.21
CA ILE A 154 -48.28 12.22 6.57
C ILE A 154 -49.53 12.67 7.32
N ASN A 155 -49.39 13.65 8.22
CA ASN A 155 -50.55 14.31 8.81
C ASN A 155 -51.16 15.23 7.75
N SER A 156 -52.39 14.90 7.33
CA SER A 156 -53.30 15.81 6.62
C SER A 156 -53.96 16.78 7.58
#